data_AF-A0A0U5EPX3-F1
#
_entry.id   AF-A0A0U5EPX3-F1
#
_cell.length_a   1.000
_cell.length_b   1.000
_cell.length_c   1.000
_cell.angle_alpha   90.00
_cell.angle_beta   90.00
_cell.angle_gamma   90.00
#
_symmetry.space_group_name_H-M   'P 1'
#
loop_
_entity.id
_entity.type
_entity.pdbx_description
1 polymer ?
#
loop_
_entity_poly.entity_id
_entity_poly.type
_entity_poly.pdbx_seq_one_letter_code
_entity_poly.pdbx_strand_id
1 'polypeptide(L)'
;MSLEQNLEEKFQTTQLKMQELTIGMEKLELEYQTLLEDLGLTSDQLQDYATNPDNFSQPIWEQLQNEKKQLDEKLNLNLNNVRDPLKVKKALADRGHIQQHWIFVR
;
A
#
# COMPACT_ATOMS: atom_id res chain seq x y z
N MET A 1 -29.14 10.88 12.12
CA MET A 1 -27.78 11.42 12.30
C MET A 1 -27.50 12.39 11.16
N SER A 2 -26.94 13.57 11.46
CA SER A 2 -26.65 14.56 10.43
C SER A 2 -25.48 14.10 9.55
N LEU A 3 -25.41 14.62 8.31
CA LEU A 3 -24.30 14.33 7.39
C LEU A 3 -22.94 14.72 8.00
N GLU A 4 -22.92 15.78 8.80
CA GLU A 4 -21.74 16.29 9.51
C GLU A 4 -21.25 15.32 10.59
N GLN A 5 -22.16 14.74 11.39
CA GLN A 5 -21.80 13.73 12.39
C GLN A 5 -21.16 12.49 11.75
N ASN A 6 -21.71 12.01 10.63
CA ASN A 6 -21.15 10.87 9.89
C ASN A 6 -19.78 11.15 9.26
N LEU A 7 -19.49 12.41 8.91
CA LEU A 7 -18.18 12.81 8.37
C LEU A 7 -17.14 12.92 9.49
N GLU A 8 -17.53 13.48 10.62
CA GLU A 8 -16.67 13.60 11.81
C GLU A 8 -16.24 12.23 12.34
N GLU A 9 -17.17 11.28 12.47
CA GLU A 9 -16.86 9.89 12.86
C GLU A 9 -15.91 9.20 11.86
N LYS A 10 -16.08 9.44 10.56
CA LYS A 10 -15.17 8.91 9.52
C LYS A 10 -13.78 9.53 9.59
N PHE A 11 -13.69 10.81 9.93
CA PHE A 11 -12.41 11.49 10.10
C PHE A 11 -11.66 10.94 11.30
N GLN A 12 -12.33 10.82 12.46
CA GLN A 12 -11.74 10.27 13.68
C GLN A 12 -11.29 8.82 13.50
N THR A 13 -12.10 7.98 12.87
CA THR A 13 -11.73 6.58 12.58
C THR A 13 -10.55 6.47 11.61
N THR A 14 -10.44 7.38 10.65
CA THR A 14 -9.29 7.43 9.74
C THR A 14 -8.02 7.88 10.48
N GLN A 15 -8.14 8.87 11.36
CA GLN A 15 -7.02 9.35 12.18
C GLN A 15 -6.50 8.26 13.13
N LEU A 16 -7.38 7.49 13.76
CA LEU A 16 -7.00 6.34 14.58
C LEU A 16 -6.27 5.28 13.76
N LYS A 17 -6.78 4.93 12.58
CA LYS A 17 -6.11 3.98 11.69
C LYS A 17 -4.74 4.47 11.21
N MET A 18 -4.60 5.76 10.97
CA MET A 18 -3.28 6.35 10.65
C MET A 18 -2.31 6.21 11.81
N GLN A 19 -2.76 6.46 13.05
CA GLN A 19 -1.92 6.28 14.25
C GLN A 19 -1.53 4.81 14.45
N GLU A 20 -2.47 3.87 14.28
CA GLU A 20 -2.19 2.44 14.34
C GLU A 20 -1.15 2.03 13.30
N LEU A 21 -1.26 2.55 12.07
CA LEU A 21 -0.28 2.30 11.02
C LEU A 21 1.10 2.86 11.38
N THR A 22 1.17 4.08 11.93
CA THR A 22 2.43 4.68 12.38
C THR A 22 3.12 3.82 13.45
N ILE A 23 2.38 3.39 14.47
CA ILE A 23 2.91 2.52 15.52
C ILE A 23 3.37 1.18 14.92
N GLY A 24 2.61 0.63 13.98
CA GLY A 24 2.99 -0.58 13.26
C GLY A 24 4.31 -0.42 12.48
N MET A 25 4.51 0.72 11.82
CA MET A 25 5.75 1.02 11.10
C MET A 25 6.94 1.17 12.06
N GLU A 26 6.77 1.88 13.17
CA GLU A 26 7.82 2.03 14.19
C GLU A 26 8.24 0.67 14.79
N LYS A 27 7.28 -0.21 15.05
CA LYS A 27 7.56 -1.56 15.53
C LYS A 27 8.31 -2.40 14.50
N LEU A 28 7.91 -2.31 13.24
CA LEU A 28 8.58 -3.01 12.15
C LEU A 28 10.03 -2.51 11.97
N GLU A 29 10.24 -1.20 12.08
CA GLU A 29 11.56 -0.57 12.02
C GLU A 29 12.47 -1.07 13.15
N LEU A 30 11.95 -1.16 14.38
CA LEU A 30 12.69 -1.71 15.52
C LEU A 30 13.04 -3.19 15.32
N GLU A 31 12.09 -4.00 14.83
CA GLU A 31 12.33 -5.40 14.51
C GLU A 31 13.39 -5.56 13.42
N TYR A 32 13.35 -4.71 12.39
CA TYR A 32 14.35 -4.67 11.33
C TYR A 32 15.74 -4.31 11.86
N GLN A 33 15.84 -3.28 12.70
CA GLN A 33 17.11 -2.88 13.31
C GLN A 33 17.68 -3.97 14.22
N THR A 34 16.83 -4.59 15.04
CA THR A 34 17.26 -5.70 15.92
C THR A 34 17.82 -6.86 15.09
N LEU A 35 17.16 -7.19 13.98
CA LEU A 35 17.60 -8.28 13.10
C LEU A 35 18.93 -7.96 12.40
N LEU A 36 19.14 -6.69 12.03
CA LEU A 36 20.43 -6.23 11.50
C LEU A 36 21.54 -6.32 12.55
N GLU A 37 21.27 -5.90 13.78
CA GLU A 37 22.20 -6.01 14.92
C GLU A 37 22.57 -7.48 15.21
N ASP A 38 21.59 -8.37 15.24
CA ASP A 38 21.80 -9.81 15.45
C ASP A 38 22.67 -10.44 14.35
N LEU A 39 22.52 -9.97 13.11
CA LEU A 39 23.35 -10.40 11.98
C LEU A 39 24.71 -9.69 11.93
N GLY A 40 24.94 -8.67 12.76
CA GLY A 40 26.14 -7.83 12.72
C GLY A 40 26.29 -7.05 11.42
N LEU A 41 25.18 -6.78 10.73
CA LEU A 41 25.15 -6.11 9.43
C LEU A 41 24.60 -4.70 9.57
N THR A 42 25.11 -3.79 8.75
CA THR A 42 24.47 -2.49 8.53
C THR A 42 23.45 -2.59 7.38
N SER A 43 22.48 -1.68 7.35
CA SER A 43 21.49 -1.63 6.27
C SER A 43 22.15 -1.49 4.89
N ASP A 44 23.19 -0.65 4.78
CA ASP A 44 23.95 -0.47 3.55
C ASP A 44 24.65 -1.77 3.11
N GLN A 45 25.25 -2.50 4.04
CA GLN A 45 25.88 -3.80 3.73
C GLN A 45 24.87 -4.86 3.31
N LEU A 46 23.68 -4.87 3.90
CA LEU A 46 22.60 -5.75 3.48
C LEU A 46 22.16 -5.43 2.05
N GLN A 47 22.05 -4.14 1.73
CA GLN A 47 21.67 -3.68 0.40
C GLN A 47 22.73 -4.01 -0.65
N ASP A 48 24.01 -3.79 -0.33
CA ASP A 48 25.13 -4.18 -1.19
C ASP A 48 25.17 -5.69 -1.40
N TYR A 49 24.91 -6.47 -0.35
CA TYR A 49 24.84 -7.93 -0.44
C TYR A 49 23.68 -8.40 -1.35
N ALA A 50 22.50 -7.81 -1.17
CA ALA A 50 21.29 -8.17 -1.92
C ALA A 50 21.29 -7.69 -3.38
N THR A 51 22.12 -6.70 -3.72
CA THR A 51 22.22 -6.17 -5.09
C THR A 51 23.33 -6.81 -5.91
N ASN A 52 24.28 -7.50 -5.28
CA ASN A 52 25.37 -8.19 -5.95
C ASN A 52 24.94 -9.60 -6.43
N PRO A 53 24.89 -9.86 -7.76
CA PRO A 53 24.53 -11.18 -8.30
C PRO A 53 25.54 -12.28 -7.94
N ASP A 54 26.80 -11.93 -7.71
CA ASP A 54 27.88 -12.90 -7.46
C ASP A 54 27.76 -13.58 -6.09
N ASN A 55 26.93 -13.02 -5.19
CA ASN A 55 26.64 -13.61 -3.87
C ASN A 55 25.64 -14.77 -3.95
N PHE A 56 24.97 -14.95 -5.08
CA PHE A 56 23.90 -15.94 -5.24
C PHE A 56 24.20 -16.85 -6.43
N SER A 57 23.72 -18.09 -6.36
CA SER A 57 23.72 -18.93 -7.55
C SER A 57 22.69 -18.39 -8.55
N GLN A 58 22.97 -18.51 -9.85
CA GLN A 58 22.13 -18.01 -10.93
C GLN A 58 20.62 -18.36 -10.78
N PRO A 59 20.21 -19.60 -10.45
CA PRO A 59 18.79 -19.91 -10.27
C PRO A 59 18.16 -19.22 -9.04
N ILE A 60 18.93 -19.03 -7.97
CA ILE A 60 18.46 -18.34 -6.76
C ILE A 60 18.32 -16.85 -7.02
N TRP A 61 19.27 -16.25 -7.75
CA TRP A 61 19.21 -14.85 -8.14
C TRP A 61 17.98 -14.53 -9.00
N GLU A 62 17.69 -15.37 -9.99
CA GLU A 62 16.50 -15.22 -10.82
C GLU A 62 15.20 -15.32 -10.02
N GLN A 63 15.14 -16.23 -9.03
CA GLN A 63 14.00 -16.33 -8.11
C GLN A 63 13.85 -15.06 -7.28
N LEU A 64 14.93 -14.55 -6.67
CA LEU A 64 14.90 -13.33 -5.86
C LEU A 64 14.42 -12.11 -6.66
N GLN A 65 14.89 -11.96 -7.90
CA GLN A 65 14.44 -10.87 -8.78
C GLN A 65 12.96 -10.99 -9.13
N ASN A 66 12.47 -12.20 -9.36
CA ASN A 66 11.06 -12.43 -9.67
C ASN A 66 10.17 -12.16 -8.44
N GLU A 67 10.58 -12.59 -7.25
CA GLU A 67 9.86 -12.30 -6.00
C GLU A 67 9.82 -10.80 -5.71
N LYS A 68 10.95 -10.09 -5.88
CA LYS A 68 11.01 -8.64 -5.76
C LYS A 68 9.99 -7.97 -6.69
N LYS A 69 9.95 -8.38 -7.95
CA LYS A 69 9.00 -7.86 -8.93
C LYS A 69 7.55 -8.11 -8.52
N GLN A 70 7.22 -9.30 -8.03
CA GLN A 70 5.87 -9.63 -7.57
C GLN A 70 5.46 -8.80 -6.35
N LEU A 71 6.37 -8.54 -5.42
CA LEU A 71 6.14 -7.67 -4.28
C LEU A 71 5.90 -6.23 -4.70
N ASP A 72 6.71 -5.70 -5.61
CA ASP A 72 6.55 -4.35 -6.17
C ASP A 72 5.20 -4.20 -6.89
N GLU A 73 4.79 -5.20 -7.68
CA GLU A 73 3.49 -5.21 -8.34
C GLU A 73 2.34 -5.25 -7.32
N LYS A 74 2.43 -6.09 -6.29
CA LYS A 74 1.44 -6.16 -5.22
C LYS A 74 1.35 -4.86 -4.43
N LEU A 75 2.47 -4.21 -4.14
CA LEU A 75 2.53 -2.92 -3.47
C LEU A 75 1.87 -1.84 -4.31
N ASN A 76 2.20 -1.77 -5.61
CA ASN A 76 1.58 -0.83 -6.54
C ASN A 76 0.07 -1.06 -6.67
N LEU A 77 -0.39 -2.31 -6.74
CA LEU A 77 -1.82 -2.63 -6.75
C LEU A 77 -2.51 -2.17 -5.46
N ASN A 78 -1.91 -2.42 -4.30
CA ASN A 78 -2.45 -1.98 -3.02
C ASN A 78 -2.52 -0.46 -2.93
N LEU A 79 -1.47 0.26 -3.35
CA LEU A 79 -1.43 1.72 -3.39
C LEU A 79 -2.47 2.29 -4.36
N ASN A 80 -2.64 1.69 -5.54
CA ASN A 80 -3.65 2.11 -6.51
C ASN A 80 -5.08 1.79 -6.06
N ASN A 81 -5.27 0.75 -5.25
CA ASN A 81 -6.54 0.40 -4.63
C ASN A 81 -6.89 1.29 -3.42
N VAL A 82 -5.92 2.06 -2.89
CA VAL A 82 -6.24 3.13 -1.93
C VAL A 82 -7.11 4.16 -2.65
N ARG A 83 -8.37 4.19 -2.24
CA ARG A 83 -9.45 4.90 -2.92
C ARG A 83 -9.16 6.40 -2.92
N ASP A 84 -8.71 6.95 -4.04
CA ASP A 84 -8.54 8.39 -4.22
C ASP A 84 -9.91 9.10 -4.09
N PRO A 85 -10.13 9.87 -3.01
CA PRO A 85 -11.43 10.51 -2.76
C PRO A 85 -11.78 11.54 -3.84
N LEU A 86 -10.80 12.12 -4.53
CA LEU A 86 -11.03 13.05 -5.64
C LEU A 86 -11.54 12.32 -6.89
N LYS A 87 -10.96 11.16 -7.21
CA LYS A 87 -11.45 10.32 -8.33
C LYS A 87 -12.85 9.79 -8.08
N VAL A 88 -13.17 9.40 -6.85
CA VAL A 88 -14.51 8.94 -6.49
C VAL A 88 -15.55 10.05 -6.56
N LYS A 89 -15.22 11.25 -6.07
CA LYS A 89 -16.11 12.42 -6.19
C LYS A 89 -16.39 12.76 -7.65
N LYS A 90 -15.37 12.73 -8.52
CA LYS A 90 -15.51 12.97 -9.96
C LYS A 90 -16.39 11.93 -10.63
N ALA A 91 -16.14 10.64 -10.37
CA ALA A 91 -16.96 9.54 -10.91
C ALA A 91 -18.44 9.60 -10.45
N LEU A 92 -18.71 10.05 -9.23
CA LEU A 92 -20.07 10.25 -8.73
C LEU A 92 -20.76 11.45 -9.38
N ALA A 93 -20.04 12.56 -9.57
CA ALA A 93 -20.54 13.72 -10.30
C ALA A 93 -20.87 13.38 -11.76
N ASP A 94 -19.99 12.61 -12.42
CA ASP A 94 -20.18 12.18 -13.81
C ASP A 94 -21.37 11.21 -13.95
N ARG A 95 -21.60 10.32 -12.98
CA ARG A 95 -22.80 9.45 -12.96
C ARG A 95 -24.10 10.21 -12.76
N GLY A 96 -24.08 11.36 -12.08
CA GLY A 96 -25.25 12.24 -11.95
C GLY A 96 -25.70 12.89 -13.27
N HIS A 97 -24.82 12.92 -14.28
CA HIS A 97 -25.11 13.50 -15.60
C HIS A 97 -25.59 12.48 -16.64
N ILE A 98 -25.58 11.18 -16.31
CA ILE A 98 -26.08 10.13 -17.20
C ILE A 98 -27.60 10.11 -17.08
N GLN A 99 -28.29 10.72 -18.06
CA GLN A 99 -29.75 10.66 -18.15
C GLN A 99 -30.21 9.20 -18.20
N GLN A 100 -31.03 8.79 -17.22
CA GLN A 100 -31.69 7.49 -17.23
C GLN A 100 -32.72 7.46 -18.36
N HIS A 101 -32.36 6.91 -19.52
CA HIS A 101 -33.33 6.58 -20.55
C HIS A 101 -34.04 5.29 -20.14
N TRP A 102 -35.27 5.43 -19.64
CA TRP A 102 -36.15 4.30 -19.37
C TRP A 102 -36.52 3.67 -20.71
N ILE A 103 -36.01 2.48 -20.99
CA ILE A 103 -36.43 1.71 -22.16
C ILE A 103 -37.78 1.08 -21.80
N PHE A 104 -38.85 1.62 -22.37
CA PHE A 104 -40.19 1.04 -22.29
C PHE A 104 -40.27 -0.14 -23.25
N VAL A 105 -40.32 -1.36 -22.71
CA VAL A 105 -40.53 -2.58 -23.52
C VAL A 105 -42.04 -2.86 -23.54
N ARG A 106 -42.62 -2.98 -24.75
CA ARG A 106 -44.03 -3.31 -24.98
C ARG A 106 -44.33 -4.77 -24.70
#